data_AF-A0A7S0J8Q6-F1
#
_entry.id   AF-A0A7S0J8Q6-F1
#
_cell.length_a   1.000
_cell.length_b   1.000
_cell.length_c   1.000
_cell.angle_alpha   90.00
_cell.angle_beta   90.00
_cell.angle_gamma   90.00
#
_symmetry.space_group_name_H-M   'P 1'
#
loop_
_entity.id
_entity.type
_entity.pdbx_description
1 polymer ?
#
loop_
_entity_poly.entity_id
_entity_poly.type
_entity_poly.pdbx_seq_one_letter_code
_entity_poly.pdbx_strand_id
1 'polypeptide(L)'
;WLRSPYELFKGALNRYSLIVQGDNGLANAGILYVQGAREGDATSWLVTELATRIERFTYSPQSVRELPHSSWSSPPFFANADEQGQLNDVITSAVLGTPSFEGGVELAEARFKHQFASDASPMANTLWANKSWR
;
A
#
# COMPACT_ATOMS: atom_id res chain seq x y z
N TRP A 1 28.46 9.98 -7.41
CA TRP A 1 27.29 10.61 -8.09
C TRP A 1 27.45 10.72 -9.61
N LEU A 2 28.66 10.95 -10.16
CA LEU A 2 28.89 11.08 -11.62
C LEU A 2 28.85 9.77 -12.43
N ARG A 3 28.72 8.61 -11.77
CA ARG A 3 28.45 7.33 -12.42
C ARG A 3 27.33 6.66 -11.65
N SER A 4 26.21 6.39 -12.32
CA SER A 4 25.11 5.65 -11.70
C SER A 4 25.58 4.20 -11.50
N PRO A 5 25.55 3.64 -10.28
CA PRO A 5 26.02 2.27 -10.04
C PRO A 5 25.15 1.20 -10.71
N TYR A 6 24.02 1.60 -11.30
CA TYR A 6 23.06 0.73 -11.94
C TYR A 6 23.02 0.99 -13.46
N GLU A 7 24.10 0.60 -14.16
CA GLU A 7 24.23 0.71 -15.62
C GLU A 7 23.04 0.07 -16.35
N LEU A 8 22.44 -0.98 -15.78
CA LEU A 8 21.21 -1.61 -16.29
C LEU A 8 20.05 -0.62 -16.45
N PHE A 9 19.85 0.27 -15.48
CA PHE A 9 18.72 1.21 -15.45
C PHE A 9 18.91 2.37 -16.43
N LYS A 10 20.16 2.78 -16.68
CA LYS A 10 20.50 3.83 -17.66
C LYS A 10 20.79 3.30 -19.07
N GLY A 11 21.00 2.00 -19.22
CA GLY A 11 21.19 1.31 -20.49
C GLY A 11 19.90 0.62 -20.95
N ALA A 12 19.82 -0.71 -20.76
CA ALA A 12 18.76 -1.55 -21.32
C ALA A 12 17.34 -1.16 -20.86
N LEU A 13 17.20 -0.58 -19.66
CA LEU A 13 15.91 -0.19 -19.10
C LEU A 13 15.64 1.32 -19.16
N ASN A 14 16.42 2.09 -19.93
CA ASN A 14 16.32 3.56 -20.00
C ASN A 14 14.97 4.10 -20.50
N ARG A 15 14.20 3.26 -21.19
CA ARG A 15 12.86 3.57 -21.74
C ARG A 15 11.74 3.45 -20.70
N TYR A 16 12.02 2.85 -19.54
CA TYR A 16 11.04 2.67 -18.48
C TYR A 16 11.22 3.79 -17.45
N SER A 17 10.15 4.54 -17.16
CA SER A 17 10.18 5.57 -16.11
C SER A 17 10.07 4.98 -14.70
N LEU A 18 9.55 3.76 -14.59
CA LEU A 18 9.39 3.01 -13.36
C LEU A 18 9.94 1.59 -13.54
N ILE A 19 10.75 1.14 -12.60
CA ILE A 19 11.27 -0.23 -12.53
C ILE A 19 11.03 -0.73 -11.11
N VAL A 20 10.36 -1.87 -10.98
CA VAL A 20 10.05 -2.52 -9.71
C VAL A 20 10.60 -3.93 -9.71
N GLN A 21 11.04 -4.39 -8.54
CA GLN A 21 11.19 -5.82 -8.32
C GLN A 21 9.81 -6.46 -8.21
N GLY A 22 9.53 -7.48 -9.02
CA GLY A 22 8.28 -8.25 -8.92
C GLY A 22 8.37 -9.37 -7.89
N ASP A 23 7.26 -9.68 -7.24
CA ASP A 23 7.06 -10.82 -6.33
C ASP A 23 5.60 -11.27 -6.36
N ASN A 24 5.35 -12.54 -6.68
CA ASN A 24 4.01 -13.16 -6.79
C ASN A 24 2.98 -12.34 -7.61
N GLY A 25 3.40 -11.70 -8.70
CA GLY A 25 2.54 -10.89 -9.56
C GLY A 25 2.26 -9.47 -9.05
N LEU A 26 2.88 -9.09 -7.94
CA LEU A 26 2.83 -7.77 -7.33
C LEU A 26 4.23 -7.12 -7.30
N ALA A 27 4.29 -5.84 -6.96
CA ALA A 27 5.56 -5.19 -6.66
C ALA A 27 6.05 -5.61 -5.27
N ASN A 28 7.36 -5.83 -5.16
CA ASN A 28 8.07 -6.10 -3.91
C ASN A 28 8.63 -4.79 -3.34
N ALA A 29 8.65 -4.63 -2.01
CA ALA A 29 9.16 -3.42 -1.34
C ALA A 29 10.66 -3.15 -1.55
N GLY A 30 11.44 -4.14 -1.98
CA GLY A 30 12.90 -4.07 -1.93
C GLY A 30 13.52 -2.99 -2.83
N ILE A 31 12.99 -2.78 -4.04
CA ILE A 31 13.59 -1.84 -5.02
C ILE A 31 12.51 -1.20 -5.90
N LEU A 32 12.35 0.12 -5.74
CA LEU A 32 11.64 1.02 -6.65
C LEU A 32 12.65 1.98 -7.29
N TYR A 33 12.83 1.89 -8.60
CA TYR A 33 13.66 2.84 -9.34
C TYR A 33 12.80 3.73 -10.23
N VAL A 34 12.91 5.04 -10.01
CA VAL A 34 12.19 6.07 -10.74
C VAL A 34 13.18 6.85 -11.59
N GLN A 35 12.86 7.05 -12.87
CA GLN A 35 13.67 7.88 -13.75
C GLN A 35 12.85 8.69 -14.74
N GLY A 36 13.35 9.88 -15.08
CA GLY A 36 12.72 10.74 -16.07
C GLY A 36 11.36 11.30 -15.65
N ALA A 37 10.98 11.17 -14.37
CA ALA A 37 9.77 11.77 -13.83
C ALA A 37 9.85 13.29 -13.93
N ARG A 38 8.77 13.89 -14.43
CA ARG A 38 8.54 15.31 -14.59
C ARG A 38 7.20 15.65 -13.98
N GLU A 39 7.07 16.87 -13.49
CA GLU A 39 5.80 17.39 -12.98
C GLU A 39 4.67 17.18 -13.99
N GLY A 40 3.56 16.60 -13.54
CA GLY A 40 2.38 16.32 -14.34
C GLY A 40 2.42 15.00 -15.12
N ASP A 41 3.51 14.23 -15.09
CA ASP A 41 3.53 12.91 -15.71
C ASP A 41 3.01 11.80 -14.77
N ALA A 42 2.64 10.66 -15.35
CA ALA A 42 2.09 9.52 -14.60
C ALA A 42 3.07 8.96 -13.55
N THR A 43 4.37 9.11 -13.76
CA THR A 43 5.39 8.62 -12.83
C THR A 43 5.46 9.53 -11.60
N SER A 44 5.41 10.84 -11.81
CA SER A 44 5.34 11.85 -10.75
C SER A 44 4.07 11.68 -9.92
N TRP A 45 2.92 11.40 -10.57
CA TRP A 45 1.68 11.09 -9.88
C TRP A 45 1.83 9.84 -9.00
N LEU A 46 2.36 8.73 -9.55
CA LEU A 46 2.52 7.47 -8.81
C LEU A 46 3.40 7.65 -7.57
N VAL A 47 4.53 8.33 -7.70
CA VAL A 47 5.46 8.57 -6.58
C VAL A 47 4.84 9.51 -5.53
N THR A 48 4.11 10.53 -5.98
CA THR A 48 3.42 11.47 -5.06
C THR A 48 2.33 10.74 -4.28
N GLU A 49 1.57 9.89 -4.96
CA GLU A 49 0.49 9.13 -4.34
C GLU A 49 1.03 8.09 -3.36
N LEU A 50 2.13 7.41 -3.71
CA LEU A 50 2.84 6.52 -2.78
C LEU A 50 3.34 7.27 -1.55
N ALA A 51 4.05 8.39 -1.73
CA ALA A 51 4.56 9.19 -0.62
C ALA A 51 3.43 9.70 0.30
N THR A 52 2.32 10.15 -0.29
CA THR A 52 1.14 10.62 0.45
C THR A 52 0.53 9.51 1.30
N ARG A 53 0.46 8.28 0.77
CA ARG A 53 -0.05 7.12 1.52
C ARG A 53 0.91 6.72 2.64
N ILE A 54 2.22 6.74 2.37
CA ILE A 54 3.23 6.39 3.38
C ILE A 54 3.14 7.39 4.53
N GLU A 55 3.11 8.69 4.21
CA GLU A 55 2.95 9.76 5.20
C GLU A 55 1.65 9.58 5.99
N ARG A 56 0.53 9.39 5.29
CA ARG A 56 -0.80 9.22 5.90
C ARG A 56 -0.84 8.05 6.87
N PHE A 57 -0.40 6.86 6.45
CA PHE A 57 -0.51 5.65 7.28
C PHE A 57 0.58 5.56 8.35
N THR A 58 1.74 6.21 8.15
CA THR A 58 2.78 6.31 9.17
C THR A 58 2.40 7.28 10.29
N TYR A 59 1.90 8.47 9.95
CA TYR A 59 1.71 9.56 10.92
C TYR A 59 0.25 9.79 11.33
N SER A 60 -0.70 9.28 10.56
CA SER A 60 -2.14 9.40 10.84
C SER A 60 -2.87 8.07 10.61
N PRO A 61 -2.49 6.99 11.31
CA PRO A 61 -3.07 5.66 11.11
C PRO A 61 -4.60 5.62 11.34
N GLN A 62 -5.14 6.52 12.16
CA GLN A 62 -6.58 6.69 12.37
C GLN A 62 -7.35 7.12 11.11
N SER A 63 -6.66 7.71 10.13
CA SER A 63 -7.27 8.17 8.88
C SER A 63 -7.81 7.03 8.00
N VAL A 64 -7.50 5.76 8.31
CA VAL A 64 -8.14 4.59 7.68
C VAL A 64 -9.67 4.67 7.77
N ARG A 65 -10.20 5.33 8.81
CA ARG A 65 -11.64 5.53 9.00
C ARG A 65 -12.29 6.38 7.92
N GLU A 66 -11.51 7.21 7.26
CA GLU A 66 -11.95 8.18 6.25
C GLU A 66 -11.87 7.60 4.83
N LEU A 67 -11.45 6.34 4.67
CA LEU A 67 -11.32 5.71 3.36
C LEU A 67 -12.68 5.42 2.71
N PRO A 68 -12.79 5.44 1.37
CA PRO A 68 -14.05 5.23 0.63
C PRO A 68 -14.73 3.88 0.91
N HIS A 69 -13.98 2.90 1.41
CA HIS A 69 -14.43 1.56 1.80
C HIS A 69 -14.27 1.34 3.31
N SER A 70 -14.86 2.23 4.10
CA SER A 70 -14.76 2.29 5.56
C SER A 70 -15.24 1.03 6.31
N SER A 71 -15.54 -0.09 5.66
CA SER A 71 -15.61 -1.39 6.36
C SER A 71 -14.29 -1.73 7.07
N TRP A 72 -13.17 -1.12 6.65
CA TRP A 72 -11.87 -1.15 7.32
C TRP A 72 -11.70 -0.08 8.42
N SER A 73 -12.69 0.78 8.65
CA SER A 73 -12.67 1.82 9.71
C SER A 73 -12.91 1.27 11.11
N SER A 74 -13.45 0.05 11.18
CA SER A 74 -13.83 -0.63 12.42
C SER A 74 -12.81 -1.71 12.77
N PRO A 75 -12.60 -2.02 14.06
CA PRO A 75 -11.79 -3.16 14.46
C PRO A 75 -12.19 -4.43 13.68
N PRO A 76 -11.23 -5.26 13.23
CA PRO A 76 -9.81 -5.28 13.60
C PRO A 76 -8.86 -4.70 12.53
N PHE A 77 -9.30 -3.76 11.70
CA PHE A 77 -8.48 -3.21 10.61
C PHE A 77 -7.70 -1.95 11.05
N PHE A 78 -6.42 -1.86 10.67
CA PHE A 78 -5.49 -0.78 11.00
C PHE A 78 -4.70 -0.32 9.79
N ALA A 79 -4.10 0.86 9.86
CA ALA A 79 -3.20 1.32 8.81
C ALA A 79 -1.96 0.41 8.75
N ASN A 80 -1.64 -0.06 7.56
CA ASN A 80 -0.40 -0.76 7.29
C ASN A 80 0.68 0.24 6.87
N ALA A 81 1.75 0.33 7.64
CA ALA A 81 2.89 1.18 7.30
C ALA A 81 3.86 0.51 6.30
N ASP A 82 3.63 -0.74 5.93
CA ASP A 82 4.43 -1.46 4.92
C ASP A 82 4.34 -0.77 3.55
N GLU A 83 5.50 -0.33 3.05
CA GLU A 83 5.60 0.36 1.78
C GLU A 83 5.25 -0.55 0.59
N GLN A 84 5.38 -1.88 0.73
CA GLN A 84 4.99 -2.83 -0.31
C GLN A 84 3.47 -2.84 -0.54
N GLY A 85 2.70 -2.98 0.54
CA GLY A 85 1.24 -2.97 0.48
C GLY A 85 0.72 -1.68 -0.16
N GLN A 86 1.29 -0.54 0.24
CA GLN A 86 0.89 0.76 -0.29
C GLN A 86 1.28 0.97 -1.76
N LEU A 87 2.47 0.54 -2.18
CA LEU A 87 2.88 0.59 -3.60
C LEU A 87 1.93 -0.23 -4.48
N ASN A 88 1.56 -1.43 -4.03
CA ASN A 88 0.63 -2.27 -4.76
C ASN A 88 -0.76 -1.66 -4.85
N ASP A 89 -1.21 -0.96 -3.81
CA ASP A 89 -2.46 -0.21 -3.87
C ASP A 89 -2.43 0.95 -4.85
N VAL A 90 -1.31 1.68 -4.96
CA VAL A 90 -1.18 2.76 -5.96
C VAL A 90 -1.20 2.19 -7.39
N ILE A 91 -0.47 1.10 -7.64
CA ILE A 91 -0.48 0.41 -8.93
C ILE A 91 -1.90 -0.09 -9.25
N THR A 92 -2.55 -0.73 -8.30
CA THR A 92 -3.93 -1.22 -8.45
C THR A 92 -4.89 -0.07 -8.71
N SER A 93 -4.74 1.05 -7.98
CA SER A 93 -5.55 2.25 -8.20
C SER A 93 -5.40 2.81 -9.61
N ALA A 94 -4.17 2.83 -10.13
CA ALA A 94 -3.88 3.29 -11.49
C ALA A 94 -4.50 2.39 -12.56
N VAL A 95 -4.45 1.06 -12.36
CA VAL A 95 -5.02 0.08 -13.30
C VAL A 95 -6.55 0.10 -13.28
N LEU A 96 -7.16 0.22 -12.10
CA LEU A 96 -8.62 0.22 -11.95
C LEU A 96 -9.26 1.58 -12.24
N GLY A 97 -8.50 2.68 -12.20
CA GLY A 97 -9.03 4.04 -12.31
C GLY A 97 -9.81 4.50 -11.07
N THR A 98 -9.77 3.73 -9.98
CA THR A 98 -10.40 4.05 -8.70
C THR A 98 -9.46 3.74 -7.54
N PRO A 99 -9.48 4.52 -6.44
CA PRO A 99 -8.62 4.27 -5.30
C PRO A 99 -8.80 2.88 -4.68
N SER A 100 -7.72 2.12 -4.52
CA SER A 100 -7.61 0.90 -3.71
C SER A 100 -6.75 1.17 -2.48
N PHE A 101 -7.07 0.51 -1.36
CA PHE A 101 -6.31 0.59 -0.10
C PHE A 101 -6.20 -0.79 0.58
N GLU A 102 -6.36 -1.87 -0.17
CA GLU A 102 -6.41 -3.25 0.37
C GLU A 102 -5.08 -3.68 0.99
N GLY A 103 -3.95 -3.31 0.39
CA GLY A 103 -2.61 -3.61 0.93
C GLY A 103 -2.17 -2.66 2.04
N GLY A 104 -2.68 -1.43 2.04
CA GLY A 104 -2.43 -0.37 3.00
C GLY A 104 -3.26 -0.48 4.28
N VAL A 105 -4.11 -1.50 4.39
CA VAL A 105 -4.82 -1.85 5.63
C VAL A 105 -4.46 -3.27 6.07
N GLU A 106 -4.16 -3.43 7.35
CA GLU A 106 -3.82 -4.72 7.96
C GLU A 106 -4.88 -5.16 8.97
N LEU A 107 -5.04 -6.48 9.10
CA LEU A 107 -5.72 -7.07 10.26
C LEU A 107 -4.74 -7.06 11.43
N ALA A 108 -5.13 -6.56 12.61
CA ALA A 108 -4.30 -6.72 13.80
C ALA A 108 -3.94 -8.19 14.00
N GLU A 109 -2.64 -8.48 13.98
CA GLU A 109 -2.12 -9.80 14.32
C GLU A 109 -2.67 -10.25 15.67
N ALA A 110 -2.85 -11.56 15.85
CA ALA A 110 -3.49 -12.15 17.02
C ALA A 110 -2.93 -11.66 18.38
N ARG A 111 -1.65 -11.27 18.42
CA ARG A 111 -0.96 -10.73 19.60
C ARG A 111 -1.37 -9.31 20.01
N PHE A 112 -1.89 -8.51 19.08
CA PHE A 112 -2.32 -7.12 19.33
C PHE A 112 -3.85 -6.97 19.42
N LYS A 113 -4.61 -8.06 19.18
CA LYS A 113 -6.08 -8.06 19.25
C LYS A 113 -6.62 -7.46 20.55
N HIS A 114 -6.00 -7.74 21.70
CA HIS A 114 -6.47 -7.24 22.99
C HIS A 114 -6.27 -5.72 23.19
N GLN A 115 -5.31 -5.09 22.50
CA GLN A 115 -5.06 -3.65 22.59
C GLN A 115 -6.06 -2.84 21.77
N PHE A 116 -6.67 -3.44 20.75
CA PHE A 116 -7.60 -2.73 19.85
C PHE A 116 -9.02 -3.31 19.82
N ALA A 117 -9.29 -4.39 20.58
CA ALA A 117 -10.61 -4.99 20.70
C ALA A 117 -11.56 -4.25 21.67
N SER A 118 -11.09 -3.25 22.43
CA SER A 118 -11.93 -2.53 23.39
C SER A 118 -13.08 -1.75 22.72
N ASP A 119 -12.97 -1.48 21.42
CA ASP A 119 -13.95 -0.69 20.66
C ASP A 119 -14.78 -1.55 19.67
N ALA A 120 -14.60 -2.88 19.68
CA ALA A 120 -15.30 -3.77 18.78
C ALA A 120 -16.70 -4.11 19.33
N SER A 121 -17.73 -3.51 18.75
CA SER A 121 -19.13 -3.90 18.98
C SER A 121 -19.32 -5.42 18.77
N PRO A 122 -20.13 -6.12 19.60
CA PRO A 122 -20.31 -7.57 19.55
C PRO A 122 -20.73 -8.16 18.20
N MET A 123 -21.18 -7.34 17.24
CA MET A 123 -21.48 -7.77 15.86
C MET A 123 -20.24 -8.19 15.05
N ALA A 124 -19.04 -7.69 15.36
CA ALA A 124 -17.84 -8.05 14.60
C ALA A 124 -17.44 -9.52 14.84
N ASN A 125 -17.70 -10.07 16.03
CA ASN A 125 -17.30 -11.44 16.38
C ASN A 125 -18.07 -12.54 15.63
N THR A 126 -19.26 -12.25 15.12
CA THR A 126 -20.10 -13.26 14.43
C THR A 126 -19.68 -13.52 12.98
N LEU A 127 -19.07 -12.55 12.31
CA LEU A 127 -18.61 -12.70 10.92
C LEU A 127 -17.34 -13.56 10.81
N TRP A 128 -16.52 -13.62 11.86
CA TRP A 128 -15.28 -14.41 11.89
C TRP A 128 -15.49 -15.87 12.26
N ALA A 129 -16.56 -16.21 12.99
CA ALA A 129 -16.84 -17.59 13.40
C ALA A 129 -17.30 -18.50 12.23
N ASN A 130 -17.73 -17.92 11.10
CA ASN A 130 -18.35 -18.66 9.99
C ASN A 130 -17.48 -18.81 8.72
N LYS A 131 -16.22 -18.37 8.72
CA LYS A 131 -15.31 -18.67 7.60
C LYS A 131 -14.54 -19.96 7.87
N SER A 132 -15.20 -21.10 7.66
CA SER A 132 -14.49 -22.35 7.35
C SER A 132 -13.94 -22.25 5.93
N TRP A 133 -12.62 -22.11 5.81
CA TRP A 133 -11.93 -22.21 4.53
C TRP A 133 -12.08 -23.64 3.99
N ARG A 134 -12.80 -23.78 2.88
CA ARG A 134 -12.79 -24.96 2.00
C ARG A 134 -12.41 -24.50 0.61
#